data_AF-Q2FKU9-F1
#
_entry.id   AF-Q2FKU9-F1
#
_cell.length_a   1.000
_cell.length_b   1.000
_cell.length_c   1.000
_cell.angle_alpha   90.00
_cell.angle_beta   90.00
_cell.angle_gamma   90.00
#
_symmetry.space_group_name_H-M   'P 1'
#
loop_
_entity.id
_entity.type
_entity.pdbx_description
1 polymer ?
#
loop_
_entity_poly.entity_id
_entity_poly.type
_entity_poly.pdbx_seq_one_letter_code
_entity_poly.pdbx_strand_id
1 'polypeptide(L)'
;MPFEIVATRPAPDRTYTKVGRLIAGEDGQVHLFLDGKGEILTIPRTDILCTLQGLSIQGLVLSDTGKRLIVIDRDGREYQVLVSQVREMFRSWPKKKAAVFVDEERVNTPIS
;
A
#
# COMPACT_ATOMS: atom_id res chain seq x y z
N MET A 1 -3.18 -28.36 29.59
CA MET A 1 -3.43 -27.02 30.16
C MET A 1 -4.39 -26.29 29.22
N PRO A 2 -5.60 -25.92 29.65
CA PRO A 2 -6.47 -25.06 28.86
C PRO A 2 -6.02 -23.59 29.00
N PHE A 3 -6.16 -22.80 27.93
CA PHE A 3 -5.95 -21.35 27.97
C PHE A 3 -7.29 -20.64 28.15
N GLU A 4 -7.27 -19.50 28.84
CA GLU A 4 -8.43 -18.64 29.07
C GLU A 4 -8.37 -17.44 28.13
N ILE A 5 -9.45 -17.19 27.39
CA ILE A 5 -9.56 -16.01 26.52
C ILE A 5 -10.05 -14.84 27.38
N VAL A 6 -9.14 -13.93 27.73
CA VAL A 6 -9.41 -12.81 28.64
C VAL A 6 -10.05 -11.60 27.91
N ALA A 7 -9.92 -11.54 26.58
CA ALA A 7 -10.54 -10.49 25.77
C ALA A 7 -10.65 -10.91 24.30
N THR A 8 -11.81 -10.67 23.70
CA THR A 8 -12.03 -10.66 22.26
C THR A 8 -12.30 -9.23 21.81
N ARG A 9 -11.48 -8.71 20.90
CA ARG A 9 -11.76 -7.46 20.20
C ARG A 9 -12.33 -7.81 18.83
N PRO A 10 -13.53 -7.33 18.44
CA PRO A 10 -13.98 -7.47 17.06
C PRO A 10 -12.95 -6.76 16.17
N ALA A 11 -12.33 -7.50 15.26
CA ALA A 11 -11.56 -6.89 14.20
C ALA A 11 -12.57 -6.16 13.28
N PRO A 12 -12.32 -4.91 12.88
CA PRO A 12 -13.14 -4.27 11.87
C PRO A 12 -13.17 -5.16 10.61
N ASP A 13 -14.34 -5.31 10.00
CA ASP A 13 -14.51 -6.09 8.76
C ASP A 13 -13.86 -5.32 7.60
N ARG A 14 -12.55 -5.49 7.45
CA ARG A 14 -11.71 -4.82 6.45
C ARG A 14 -11.44 -5.75 5.29
N THR A 15 -11.76 -5.31 4.08
CA THR A 15 -11.44 -6.05 2.87
C THR A 15 -10.30 -5.37 2.14
N TYR A 16 -9.23 -6.13 1.88
CA TYR A 16 -8.13 -5.69 1.04
C TYR A 16 -8.37 -6.13 -0.39
N THR A 17 -8.73 -5.18 -1.25
CA THR A 17 -8.98 -5.45 -2.67
C THR A 17 -7.76 -5.04 -3.48
N LYS A 18 -7.20 -5.98 -4.25
CA LYS A 18 -6.13 -5.65 -5.19
C LYS A 18 -6.71 -4.85 -6.36
N VAL A 19 -6.16 -3.66 -6.59
CA VAL A 19 -6.66 -2.72 -7.60
C VAL A 19 -5.62 -2.35 -8.66
N GLY A 20 -4.36 -2.75 -8.47
CA GLY A 20 -3.31 -2.28 -9.35
C GLY A 20 -1.92 -2.81 -9.04
N ARG A 21 -0.91 -2.12 -9.58
CA ARG A 21 0.51 -2.45 -9.44
C ARG A 21 1.38 -1.19 -9.38
N LEU A 22 2.44 -1.24 -8.57
CA LEU A 22 3.61 -0.40 -8.79
C LEU A 22 4.51 -1.07 -9.82
N ILE A 23 4.96 -0.28 -10.79
CA ILE A 23 5.79 -0.72 -11.91
C ILE A 23 7.06 0.13 -11.92
N ALA A 24 8.21 -0.54 -12.04
CA ALA A 24 9.49 0.11 -12.27
C ALA A 24 9.50 0.78 -13.65
N GLY A 25 9.72 2.09 -13.66
CA GLY A 25 9.87 2.92 -14.85
C GLY A 25 11.32 3.13 -15.28
N GLU A 26 11.49 3.98 -16.28
CA GLU A 26 12.80 4.50 -16.68
C GLU A 26 13.25 5.61 -15.70
N ASP A 27 14.55 5.93 -15.71
CA ASP A 27 15.14 7.03 -14.93
C ASP A 27 14.83 7.04 -13.42
N GLY A 28 14.60 5.86 -12.84
CA GLY A 28 14.30 5.72 -11.42
C GLY A 28 12.90 6.18 -11.02
N GLN A 29 11.96 6.27 -11.96
CA GLN A 29 10.55 6.53 -11.68
C GLN A 29 9.81 5.23 -11.34
N VAL A 30 8.86 5.30 -10.42
CA VAL A 30 7.92 4.22 -10.08
C VAL A 30 6.52 4.67 -10.47
N HIS A 31 5.88 3.91 -11.33
CA HIS A 31 4.55 4.20 -11.83
C HIS A 31 3.50 3.41 -11.04
N LEU A 32 2.51 4.11 -10.49
CA LEU A 32 1.32 3.51 -9.91
C LEU A 32 0.26 3.35 -11.01
N PHE A 33 -0.02 2.10 -11.35
CA PHE A 33 -1.05 1.72 -12.31
C PHE A 33 -2.24 1.08 -11.61
N LEU A 34 -3.44 1.54 -11.93
CA LEU A 34 -4.69 0.87 -11.55
C LEU A 34 -5.23 0.05 -12.73
N ASP A 35 -5.71 -1.14 -12.42
CA ASP A 35 -6.33 -2.03 -13.40
C ASP A 35 -7.59 -1.36 -13.96
N GLY A 36 -7.65 -1.17 -15.29
CA GLY A 36 -8.77 -0.53 -15.99
C GLY A 36 -8.74 1.02 -16.03
N LYS A 37 -7.87 1.69 -15.27
CA LYS A 37 -7.70 3.17 -15.35
C LYS A 37 -6.37 3.61 -15.96
N GLY A 38 -5.34 2.77 -15.92
CA GLY A 38 -4.00 3.12 -16.39
C GLY A 38 -3.15 3.75 -15.29
N GLU A 39 -2.17 4.55 -15.70
CA GLU A 39 -1.27 5.24 -14.78
C GLU A 39 -2.00 6.39 -14.07
N ILE A 40 -1.87 6.45 -12.74
CA ILE A 40 -2.48 7.51 -11.92
C ILE A 40 -1.45 8.38 -11.21
N LEU A 41 -0.25 7.87 -10.94
CA LEU A 41 0.80 8.61 -10.25
C LEU A 41 2.18 8.10 -10.63
N THR A 42 3.12 9.01 -10.81
CA THR A 42 4.55 8.73 -10.96
C THR A 42 5.27 9.19 -9.70
N ILE A 43 6.13 8.34 -9.14
CA ILE A 43 6.79 8.55 -7.86
C ILE A 43 8.30 8.34 -8.04
N PRO A 44 9.15 9.30 -7.66
CA PRO A 44 10.59 9.06 -7.67
C PRO A 44 10.96 7.90 -6.76
N ARG A 45 11.85 7.02 -7.22
CA ARG A 45 12.37 5.92 -6.40
C ARG A 45 13.03 6.44 -5.12
N THR A 46 13.71 7.58 -5.19
CA THR A 46 14.35 8.24 -4.05
C THR A 46 13.35 8.52 -2.94
N ASP A 47 12.17 9.02 -3.30
CA ASP A 47 11.11 9.39 -2.36
C ASP A 47 10.60 8.17 -1.60
N ILE A 48 10.36 7.07 -2.33
CA ILE A 48 9.99 5.80 -1.70
C ILE A 48 11.10 5.29 -0.78
N LEU A 49 12.37 5.35 -1.21
CA LEU A 49 13.49 4.96 -0.36
C LEU A 49 13.59 5.82 0.90
N CYS A 50 13.41 7.13 0.79
CA CYS A 50 13.36 8.06 1.92
C CYS A 50 12.24 7.69 2.90
N THR A 51 11.01 7.45 2.41
CA THR A 51 9.90 7.03 3.26
C THR A 51 10.16 5.69 3.95
N LEU A 52 10.78 4.73 3.25
CA LEU A 52 11.16 3.45 3.84
C LEU A 52 12.25 3.58 4.94
N GLN A 53 12.96 4.70 5.00
CA GLN A 53 13.90 5.04 6.07
C GLN A 53 13.28 5.93 7.15
N GLY A 54 11.96 6.16 7.09
CA GLY A 54 11.22 6.96 8.07
C GLY A 54 11.24 8.47 7.82
N LEU A 55 11.70 8.92 6.65
CA LEU A 55 11.58 10.33 6.28
C LEU A 55 10.15 10.65 5.84
N SER A 56 9.66 11.83 6.24
CA SER A 56 8.36 12.33 5.82
C SER A 56 8.46 12.83 4.38
N ILE A 57 7.69 12.23 3.49
CA ILE A 57 7.57 12.64 2.09
C ILE A 57 6.08 12.86 1.80
N GLN A 58 5.76 13.96 1.13
CA GLN A 58 4.37 14.26 0.79
C GLN A 58 3.77 13.16 -0.09
N GLY A 59 2.58 12.67 0.29
CA GLY A 59 1.88 11.61 -0.44
C GLY A 59 2.41 10.20 -0.20
N LEU A 60 3.40 10.01 0.67
CA LEU A 60 3.94 8.70 1.02
C LEU A 60 4.04 8.55 2.54
N VAL A 61 3.40 7.49 3.06
CA VAL A 61 3.36 7.22 4.49
C VAL A 61 3.71 5.76 4.74
N LEU A 62 4.51 5.48 5.76
CA LEU A 62 4.73 4.11 6.23
C LEU A 62 3.72 3.81 7.33
N SER A 63 3.01 2.68 7.23
CA SER A 63 2.09 2.25 8.30
C SER A 63 2.84 2.06 9.63
N ASP A 64 2.16 2.18 10.77
CA ASP A 64 2.74 2.01 12.11
C ASP A 64 3.57 0.72 12.30
N THR A 65 3.15 -0.35 11.63
CA THR A 65 3.85 -1.65 11.68
C THR A 65 5.10 -1.73 10.81
N GLY A 66 5.36 -0.73 9.96
CA GLY A 66 6.43 -0.72 8.96
C GLY A 66 6.24 -1.69 7.79
N LYS A 67 5.12 -2.43 7.75
CA LYS A 67 4.90 -3.50 6.75
C LYS A 67 4.26 -3.01 5.45
N ARG A 68 3.63 -1.83 5.47
CA ARG A 68 2.89 -1.27 4.36
C ARG A 68 3.35 0.15 4.06
N LEU A 69 3.59 0.41 2.78
CA LEU A 69 3.73 1.74 2.21
C LEU A 69 2.34 2.18 1.76
N ILE A 70 1.90 3.34 2.21
CA ILE A 70 0.65 3.99 1.84
C ILE A 70 1.02 5.11 0.87
N VAL A 71 0.46 5.04 -0.32
CA VAL A 71 0.60 6.06 -1.37
C VAL A 71 -0.72 6.82 -1.43
N ILE A 72 -0.66 8.14 -1.28
CA ILE A 72 -1.82 9.02 -1.31
C ILE A 72 -1.81 9.76 -2.64
N ASP A 73 -2.87 9.63 -3.42
CA ASP A 73 -3.00 10.36 -4.69
C ASP A 73 -3.41 11.82 -4.48
N ARG A 74 -3.58 12.55 -5.60
CA ARG A 74 -3.97 13.97 -5.58
C ARG A 74 -5.38 14.20 -5.05
N ASP A 75 -6.25 13.19 -5.12
CA ASP A 75 -7.62 13.23 -4.63
C ASP A 75 -7.73 12.78 -3.16
N GLY A 76 -6.59 12.48 -2.51
CA GLY A 76 -6.53 12.02 -1.13
C GLY A 76 -6.87 10.54 -0.96
N ARG A 77 -6.93 9.75 -2.04
CA ARG A 77 -7.19 8.31 -1.95
C ARG A 77 -5.93 7.57 -1.54
N GLU A 78 -6.10 6.63 -0.62
CA GLU A 78 -5.01 5.81 -0.10
C GLU A 78 -4.88 4.47 -0.83
N TYR A 79 -3.65 4.16 -1.21
CA TYR A 79 -3.27 2.91 -1.86
C TYR A 79 -2.18 2.23 -1.04
N GLN A 80 -2.42 0.99 -0.64
CA GLN A 80 -1.50 0.23 0.21
C GLN A 80 -0.67 -0.74 -0.61
N VAL A 81 0.63 -0.79 -0.31
CA VAL A 81 1.60 -1.67 -0.97
C VAL A 81 2.46 -2.34 0.09
N LEU A 82 2.72 -3.64 -0.07
CA LEU A 82 3.59 -4.37 0.86
C LEU A 82 5.05 -3.92 0.71
N VAL A 83 5.67 -3.52 1.81
CA VAL A 83 7.08 -3.08 1.84
C VAL A 83 8.02 -4.19 1.37
N SER A 84 7.72 -5.46 1.66
CA SER A 84 8.48 -6.59 1.15
C SER A 84 8.51 -6.64 -0.37
N GLN A 85 7.37 -6.39 -1.03
CA GLN A 85 7.27 -6.36 -2.49
C GLN A 85 7.97 -5.14 -3.08
N VAL A 86 7.88 -3.97 -2.43
CA VAL A 86 8.61 -2.76 -2.86
C VAL A 86 10.13 -2.99 -2.81
N ARG A 87 10.64 -3.59 -1.72
CA ARG A 87 12.06 -3.94 -1.60
C ARG A 87 12.50 -4.95 -2.64
N GLU A 88 11.66 -5.95 -2.92
CA GLU A 88 11.93 -6.96 -3.94
C GLU A 88 11.92 -6.38 -5.35
N MET A 89 10.99 -5.46 -5.63
CA MET A 89 10.93 -4.67 -6.86
C MET A 89 12.21 -3.86 -7.06
N PHE A 90 12.69 -3.15 -6.04
CA PHE A 90 13.93 -2.38 -6.12
C PHE A 90 15.18 -3.26 -6.28
N ARG A 91 15.21 -4.43 -5.64
CA ARG A 91 16.31 -5.39 -5.80
C ARG A 91 16.36 -6.01 -7.19
N SER A 92 15.21 -6.18 -7.83
CA SER A 92 15.08 -6.88 -9.12
C SER A 92 14.74 -5.93 -10.27
N TRP A 93 15.04 -4.64 -10.11
CA TRP A 93 14.68 -3.59 -11.05
C TRP A 93 15.22 -3.87 -12.48
N PRO A 94 14.44 -3.67 -13.55
CA PRO A 94 13.02 -3.25 -13.60
C PRO A 94 12.02 -4.44 -13.72
N LYS A 95 12.43 -5.67 -13.39
CA LYS A 95 11.69 -6.89 -13.75
C LYS A 95 10.47 -7.18 -12.88
N LYS A 96 10.53 -6.86 -11.59
CA LYS A 96 9.45 -7.17 -10.63
C LYS A 96 8.52 -5.98 -10.44
N LYS A 97 7.29 -6.27 -10.01
CA LYS A 97 6.21 -5.31 -9.74
C LYS A 97 5.70 -5.56 -8.33
N ALA A 98 5.17 -4.53 -7.68
CA ALA A 98 4.48 -4.69 -6.39
C ALA A 98 2.96 -4.60 -6.57
N ALA A 99 2.18 -5.37 -5.83
CA ALA A 99 0.73 -5.30 -5.89
C ALA A 99 0.20 -4.12 -5.05
N VAL A 100 -0.82 -3.45 -5.57
CA VAL A 100 -1.46 -2.31 -4.91
C VAL A 100 -2.86 -2.72 -4.47
N PHE A 101 -3.19 -2.34 -3.24
CA PHE A 101 -4.45 -2.66 -2.57
C PHE A 101 -5.15 -1.40 -2.10
N VAL A 102 -6.48 -1.44 -2.01
CA VAL A 102 -7.27 -0.49 -1.23
C VAL A 102 -7.82 -1.21 0.00
N ASP A 103 -7.96 -0.48 1.10
CA ASP A 103 -8.57 -0.94 2.34
C ASP A 103 -9.96 -0.33 2.41
N GLU A 104 -10.97 -1.15 2.20
CA GLU A 104 -12.37 -0.74 2.30
C GLU A 104 -12.94 -1.25 3.62
N GLU A 105 -13.33 -0.32 4.48
CA GLU A 105 -14.08 -0.63 5.69
C GLU A 105 -15.54 -0.92 5.29
N ARG A 106 -16.03 -2.12 5.61
CA ARG A 106 -17.46 -2.40 5.43
C ARG A 106 -18.24 -1.57 6.45
N VAL A 107 -18.92 -0.54 5.95
CA VAL A 107 -20.04 0.05 6.68
C VAL A 107 -21.17 -0.98 6.66
N ASN A 108 -21.25 -1.81 7.70
CA ASN A 108 -22.44 -2.61 7.97
C ASN A 108 -23.60 -1.65 8.19
N THR A 109 -24.32 -1.32 7.12
CA THR A 109 -25.58 -0.61 7.23
C THR A 109 -26.60 -1.66 7.69
N PRO A 110 -27.17 -1.57 8.90
CA PRO A 110 -28.19 -2.52 9.33
C PRO A 110 -29.39 -2.40 8.38
N ILE A 111 -29.71 -3.50 7.71
CA ILE A 111 -30.93 -3.62 6.92
C ILE A 111 -32.07 -3.59 7.94
N SER A 112 -32.87 -2.52 7.90
CA SER A 112 -34.08 -2.37 8.72
C SER A 112 -35.21 -3.26 8.22
#